data_AF-A0A816QQ74-F1
#
_entry.id   AF-A0A816QQ74-F1
#
_cell.length_a   1.000
_cell.length_b   1.000
_cell.length_c   1.000
_cell.angle_alpha   90.00
_cell.angle_beta   90.00
_cell.angle_gamma   90.00
#
_symmetry.space_group_name_H-M   'P 1'
#
loop_
_entity.id
_entity.type
_entity.pdbx_description
1 polymer ?
#
loop_
_entity_poly.entity_id
_entity_poly.type
_entity_poly.pdbx_seq_one_letter_code
_entity_poly.pdbx_strand_id
1 'polypeptide(L)' 'MNQLYHPNGLFVDDEQTVYVADRLNNRIVQWKANATTGEIVAGETGLWNRISQVG' A
#
# COMPACT_ATOMS: atom_id res chain seq x y z
N MET A 1 3.63 -7.13 -9.01
CA MET A 1 2.84 -5.92 -8.69
C MET A 1 3.77 -4.90 -8.05
N ASN A 2 4.57 -4.19 -8.84
CA ASN A 2 5.71 -3.41 -8.30
C ASN A 2 5.82 -2.03 -8.96
N GLN A 3 4.78 -1.58 -9.67
CA GLN A 3 4.76 -0.29 -10.37
C GLN A 3 3.79 0.66 -9.69
N LEU A 4 4.29 1.85 -9.34
CA LEU A 4 3.50 3.02 -8.97
C LEU A 4 3.04 3.73 -10.24
N TYR A 5 1.86 4.34 -10.22
CA TYR A 5 1.29 5.09 -11.33
C TYR A 5 0.80 6.46 -10.87
N HIS A 6 1.62 7.49 -11.15
CA HIS A 6 1.46 8.88 -10.69
C HIS A 6 1.21 9.01 -9.18
N PRO A 7 2.14 8.54 -8.32
CA PRO A 7 2.00 8.71 -6.88
C PRO A 7 2.02 10.21 -6.52
N ASN A 8 1.16 10.61 -5.58
CA ASN A 8 1.02 12.02 -5.17
C ASN A 8 1.20 12.26 -3.67
N GLY A 9 1.46 11.21 -2.89
CA GLY A 9 1.64 11.30 -1.45
C GLY A 9 2.57 10.21 -0.92
N LEU A 10 3.37 10.57 0.07
CA LEU A 10 4.32 9.72 0.78
C LEU A 10 4.23 10.03 2.28
N PHE A 11 4.15 9.01 3.12
CA PHE A 11 4.21 9.13 4.57
C PHE A 11 5.07 8.00 5.14
N VAL A 12 5.80 8.28 6.21
CA VAL A 12 6.61 7.31 6.95
C VAL A 12 6.25 7.43 8.42
N ASP A 13 5.95 6.31 9.06
CA ASP A 13 5.65 6.26 10.49
C ASP A 13 6.92 6.01 11.35
N ASP A 14 6.74 5.97 12.67
CA ASP A 14 7.82 5.75 13.63
C ASP A 14 8.43 4.33 13.54
N GLU A 15 7.72 3.38 12.93
CA GLU A 15 8.18 2.01 12.68
C GLU A 15 8.93 1.87 11.33
N GLN A 16 9.17 2.99 10.64
CA GLN A 16 9.78 3.06 9.31
C GLN A 16 8.95 2.35 8.22
N THR A 17 7.64 2.24 8.42
CA THR A 17 6.71 1.79 7.37
C THR A 17 6.45 2.93 6.41
N VAL A 18 6.68 2.69 5.13
CA VAL A 18 6.46 3.65 4.04
C VAL A 18 5.08 3.43 3.46
N TYR A 19 4.28 4.49 3.40
CA TYR A 19 2.96 4.51 2.77
C TYR A 19 3.00 5.40 1.52
N VAL A 20 2.53 4.88 0.40
CA VAL A 20 2.44 5.62 -0.87
C VAL A 20 1.00 5.69 -1.35
N ALA A 21 0.53 6.90 -1.64
CA ALA A 21 -0.73 7.13 -2.35
C ALA A 21 -0.51 6.94 -3.85
N ASP A 22 -0.79 5.74 -4.34
CA ASP A 22 -0.61 5.32 -5.73
C ASP A 22 -1.86 5.71 -6.55
N ARG A 23 -1.96 7.01 -6.83
CA ARG A 23 -3.21 7.70 -7.20
C ARG A 23 -3.91 7.09 -8.40
N LEU A 24 -3.24 6.87 -9.53
CA LEU A 24 -3.92 6.36 -10.73
C LEU A 24 -4.17 4.85 -10.69
N ASN A 25 -3.60 4.15 -9.71
CA ASN A 25 -3.98 2.78 -9.38
C ASN A 25 -5.06 2.71 -8.28
N ASN A 26 -5.62 3.85 -7.84
CA ASN A 26 -6.69 3.95 -6.84
C ASN A 26 -6.40 3.14 -5.55
N ARG A 27 -5.15 3.15 -5.08
CA ARG A 27 -4.72 2.32 -3.94
C ARG A 27 -3.70 3.02 -3.04
N ILE A 28 -3.63 2.54 -1.80
CA ILE A 28 -2.54 2.83 -0.87
C ILE A 28 -1.71 1.56 -0.72
N VAL A 29 -0.41 1.69 -0.92
CA VAL A 29 0.55 0.58 -0.76
C VAL A 29 1.48 0.90 0.41
N GLN A 30 1.70 -0.08 1.28
CA GLN A 30 2.67 0.02 2.37
C GLN A 30 3.90 -0.86 2.11
N TRP A 31 5.06 -0.44 2.60
CA TRP A 31 6.26 -1.24 2.73
C TRP A 31 6.76 -1.14 4.16
N LYS A 32 6.79 -2.26 4.89
CA LYS A 32 7.42 -2.30 6.22
C LYS A 32 8.93 -2.09 6.09
N ALA A 33 9.57 -1.74 7.20
CA ALA A 33 11.02 -1.66 7.27
C ALA A 33 11.68 -2.91 6.66
N ASN A 34 12.62 -2.70 5.74
CA ASN A 34 13.35 -3.75 5.01
C ASN A 34 12.52 -4.64 4.06
N ALA A 35 11.24 -4.34 3.84
CA ALA A 35 10.43 -5.09 2.87
C ALA A 35 10.84 -4.76 1.43
N THR A 36 10.97 -5.79 0.59
CA THR A 36 11.23 -5.64 -0.85
C THR A 36 9.96 -5.61 -1.69
N THR A 37 8.82 -5.92 -1.09
CA THR A 37 7.51 -5.94 -1.73
C THR A 37 6.50 -5.12 -0.93
N GLY A 38 5.57 -4.49 -1.66
CA GLY A 38 4.53 -3.66 -1.06
C GLY A 38 3.22 -4.43 -0.88
N GLU A 39 2.46 -4.05 0.14
CA GLU A 39 1.14 -4.60 0.45
C GLU A 39 0.07 -3.53 0.21
N ILE A 40 -1.03 -3.88 -0.46
CA ILE A 40 -2.14 -2.97 -0.67
C ILE A 40 -3.00 -2.95 0.61
N VAL A 41 -3.09 -1.79 1.27
CA VAL A 41 -3.79 -1.64 2.56
C VAL A 41 -5.12 -0.90 2.46
N ALA A 42 -5.31 -0.13 1.39
CA ALA A 42 -6.56 0.54 1.07
C ALA A 42 -6.73 0.74 -0.45
N GLY A 43 -7.97 1.00 -0.88
CA GLY A 43 -8.34 1.08 -2.30
C GLY A 43 -9.03 -0.19 -2.80
N GLU A 44 -9.33 -0.23 -4.09
CA GLU A 44 -10.16 -1.29 -4.71
C GLU A 44 -9.67 -2.70 -4.36
N THR A 45 -8.35 -2.95 -4.39
CA THR A 45 -7.79 -4.27 -4.04
C THR A 45 -7.54 -4.47 -2.54
N GLY A 46 -7.25 -3.40 -1.79
CA GLY A 46 -6.92 -3.50 -0.36
C GLY A 46 -8.10 -3.94 0.51
N LEU A 47 -9.32 -3.57 0.13
CA LEU A 47 -10.54 -3.99 0.81
C LEU A 47 -10.82 -5.49 0.63
N TRP A 48 -10.60 -6.03 -0.57
CA TRP A 48 -10.75 -7.46 -0.83
C TRP A 48 -9.74 -8.30 -0.05
N ASN A 49 -8.47 -7.89 0.01
CA ASN A 49 -7.44 -8.58 0.81
C ASN A 49 -7.77 -8.62 2.31
N ARG A 50 -8.47 -7.60 2.82
CA ARG A 50 -8.90 -7.55 4.22
C ARG A 50 -10.14 -8.40 4.50
N ILE A 51 -11.04 -8.54 3.52
CA ILE A 51 -12.22 -9.40 3.64
C ILE A 51 -11.85 -10.88 3.51
N SER A 52 -10.84 -11.24 2.72
CA SER A 52 -10.38 -12.63 2.61
C SER A 52 -9.58 -13.14 3.83
N GLN A 53 -9.17 -12.26 4.74
CA GLN A 53 -8.51 -12.63 6.00
C GLN A 53 -9.48 -12.80 7.18
N VAL A 54 -10.73 -12.33 7.06
CA VAL A 54 -11.80 -12.68 8.02
C VAL A 54 -12.54 -13.89 7.48
N GLY A 55 -12.10 -15.06 7.95
CA GLY A 55 -12.84 -16.33 7.82
C GLY A 55 -14.06 -16.36 8.72
#